data_AF-A0A8B6X9N6-F1
#
_entry.id   AF-A0A8B6X9N6-F1
#
_cell.length_a   1.000
_cell.length_b   1.000
_cell.length_c   1.000
_cell.angle_alpha   90.00
_cell.angle_beta   90.00
_cell.angle_gamma   90.00
#
_symmetry.space_group_name_H-M   'P 1'
#
loop_
_entity.id
_entity.type
_entity.pdbx_description
1 polymer ?
#
loop_
_entity_poly.entity_id
_entity_poly.type
_entity_poly.pdbx_seq_one_letter_code
_entity_poly.pdbx_strand_id
1 'polypeptide(L)'
;MVARPFPTLGGACLARAAWALLCGLVLAGCGQTPGSWTDPPDGPPAVQPQPLRIELAGVDREPVLGRGTPGSWDAVDVLNPSVLRFRDQLYNFYSGFDGRRWHTGLATSIDGRHWVRHPGNPLLSPGAPDWATDYIAANGAAIVWQGRLLYFYQGRDAQGRTAIGLATSDDGERFRRRPRPVLAAGPAGGWDAVAVADPYVIARGDWLHLYYLGEDALGVQRLGVARSRDGVAWQRSAANPVLDVGAHGSFDESGLGEPAVVHSPPYFVMFYTGRDALERRDLGYALSTDGVHWKKMSSSGLLAGADRPDWMAEVICDPTLLPGTGGRWRLWFGGGRRRSPDENLDGQIGLAEVDLAFRPDPSGFDVEADWSASRARSRDVLVGSYDIEGEPGRRQAWVGPRARITLVTSPWQRDQALHVHGWMPAAMASRQLGRPGATWLELRANGRLLRGGSFDTDTPFDWAIPPSELAPLFDADGMLDLELRADRSFVPADHGGADRRRLAYMLRRIGFE
;
A
#
# COMPACT_ATOMS: atom_id res chain seq x y z
N MET A 1 -31.40 39.76 18.92
CA MET A 1 -32.82 40.06 18.65
C MET A 1 -33.20 39.10 17.51
N VAL A 2 -33.91 37.99 17.66
CA VAL A 2 -34.85 37.44 18.64
C VAL A 2 -34.49 35.97 18.83
N ALA A 3 -34.36 35.53 20.08
CA ALA A 3 -34.31 34.13 20.46
C ALA A 3 -35.74 33.65 20.74
N ARG A 4 -36.09 32.40 20.38
CA ARG A 4 -36.97 31.57 21.23
C ARG A 4 -36.60 30.08 21.17
N PRO A 5 -36.74 29.35 22.31
CA PRO A 5 -36.18 28.01 22.56
C PRO A 5 -37.28 26.93 22.76
N PHE A 6 -36.91 25.65 22.88
CA PHE A 6 -37.71 24.58 23.54
C PHE A 6 -36.84 23.32 23.79
N PRO A 7 -37.16 22.43 24.76
CA PRO A 7 -37.15 22.66 26.20
C PRO A 7 -36.34 21.59 26.97
N THR A 8 -36.17 21.84 28.28
CA THR A 8 -35.47 21.06 29.29
C THR A 8 -36.22 19.84 29.82
N LEU A 9 -35.41 18.91 30.32
CA LEU A 9 -35.74 17.75 31.16
C LEU A 9 -36.61 18.08 32.39
N GLY A 10 -37.52 17.16 32.72
CA GLY A 10 -38.15 17.02 34.03
C GLY A 10 -38.18 15.54 34.39
N GLY A 11 -37.52 15.17 35.49
CA GLY A 11 -37.38 13.79 35.95
C GLY A 11 -38.47 13.34 36.92
N ALA A 12 -38.49 12.05 37.24
CA ALA A 12 -38.62 11.57 38.61
C ALA A 12 -38.30 10.07 38.68
N CYS A 13 -37.54 9.73 39.71
CA CYS A 13 -37.18 8.41 40.21
C CYS A 13 -38.36 7.46 40.36
N LEU A 14 -38.11 6.16 40.14
CA LEU A 14 -38.55 5.10 41.04
C LEU A 14 -37.54 3.95 41.02
N ALA A 15 -36.96 3.71 42.19
CA ALA A 15 -36.09 2.59 42.48
C ALA A 15 -36.91 1.32 42.74
N ARG A 16 -36.43 0.16 42.27
CA ARG A 16 -36.15 -1.06 43.06
C ARG A 16 -36.08 -2.31 42.18
N ALA A 17 -35.07 -3.11 42.48
CA ALA A 17 -35.08 -4.57 42.65
C ALA A 17 -34.07 -5.30 41.76
N ALA A 18 -32.96 -5.67 42.41
CA ALA A 18 -32.02 -6.67 41.94
C ALA A 18 -32.69 -8.04 41.93
N TRP A 19 -32.53 -8.78 40.82
CA TRP A 19 -32.52 -10.25 40.81
C TRP A 19 -31.42 -10.70 39.85
N ALA A 20 -30.37 -11.26 40.43
CA ALA A 20 -29.40 -12.07 39.72
C ALA A 20 -30.05 -13.41 39.36
N LEU A 21 -29.98 -13.80 38.10
CA LEU A 21 -30.21 -15.18 37.67
C LEU A 21 -29.12 -15.54 36.66
N LEU A 22 -28.13 -16.27 37.17
CA LEU A 22 -27.25 -17.11 36.36
C LEU A 22 -28.11 -18.16 35.67
N CYS A 23 -28.19 -18.10 34.35
CA CYS A 23 -28.52 -19.25 33.52
C CYS A 23 -27.46 -19.36 32.43
N GLY A 24 -26.55 -20.32 32.61
CA GLY A 24 -25.66 -20.77 31.56
C GLY A 24 -26.49 -21.44 30.47
N LEU A 25 -26.29 -21.02 29.23
CA LEU A 25 -26.69 -21.74 28.04
C LEU A 25 -25.57 -21.63 27.02
N VAL A 26 -24.85 -22.74 26.89
CA VAL A 26 -23.92 -23.03 25.81
C VAL A 26 -24.74 -23.12 24.53
N LEU A 27 -24.53 -22.19 23.61
CA LEU A 27 -24.89 -22.34 22.20
C LEU A 27 -23.67 -22.00 21.36
N ALA A 28 -23.02 -23.05 20.87
CA ALA A 28 -22.13 -23.01 19.74
C ALA A 28 -22.95 -22.71 18.47
N GLY A 29 -22.49 -21.79 17.61
CA GLY A 29 -23.08 -21.62 16.29
C GLY A 29 -22.83 -20.25 15.63
N CYS A 30 -21.70 -20.13 14.95
CA CYS A 30 -21.46 -19.30 13.76
C CYS A 30 -21.80 -17.80 13.82
N GLY A 31 -20.92 -17.00 14.44
CA GLY A 31 -20.76 -15.58 14.13
C GLY A 31 -19.32 -15.30 13.76
N GLN A 32 -18.98 -15.25 12.47
CA GLN A 32 -17.68 -14.74 12.04
C GLN A 32 -17.70 -13.20 12.20
N THR A 33 -17.15 -12.71 13.30
CA THR A 33 -16.67 -11.33 13.38
C THR A 33 -15.58 -11.13 12.32
N PRO A 34 -15.55 -10.02 11.57
CA PRO A 34 -14.43 -9.73 10.67
C PRO A 34 -13.16 -9.61 11.52
N GLY A 35 -12.28 -10.61 11.41
CA GLY A 35 -11.03 -10.61 12.15
C GLY A 35 -10.15 -9.44 11.71
N SER A 36 -9.73 -8.61 12.66
CA SER A 36 -8.55 -7.77 12.48
C SER A 36 -7.34 -8.70 12.39
N TRP A 37 -6.44 -8.42 11.45
CA TRP A 37 -5.16 -9.11 11.40
C TRP A 37 -4.14 -8.32 12.21
N THR A 38 -3.53 -8.99 13.18
CA THR A 38 -2.41 -8.49 13.97
C THR A 38 -1.11 -9.05 13.41
N ASP A 39 -0.17 -8.17 13.09
CA ASP A 39 1.22 -8.55 12.94
C ASP A 39 1.82 -9.00 14.28
N PRO A 40 2.86 -9.86 14.27
CA PRO A 40 3.63 -10.15 15.46
C PRO A 40 4.30 -8.88 16.01
N PRO A 41 4.44 -8.73 17.34
CA PRO A 41 5.03 -7.54 17.95
C PRO A 41 6.52 -7.37 17.58
N ASP A 42 6.83 -6.15 17.15
CA ASP A 42 8.08 -5.37 17.09
C ASP A 42 9.42 -6.13 17.01
N GLY A 43 10.03 -6.05 15.83
CA GLY A 43 11.49 -5.89 15.72
C GLY A 43 11.91 -4.48 16.17
N PRO A 44 13.21 -4.23 16.41
CA PRO A 44 13.68 -2.93 16.88
C PRO A 44 13.24 -1.79 15.95
N PRO A 45 12.97 -0.58 16.49
CA PRO A 45 12.54 0.56 15.69
C PRO A 45 13.54 0.82 14.57
N ALA A 46 13.04 0.94 13.35
CA ALA A 46 13.85 1.27 12.19
C ALA A 46 14.56 2.61 12.44
N VAL A 47 15.87 2.56 12.75
CA VAL A 47 16.72 3.75 12.75
C VAL A 47 16.56 4.39 11.37
N GLN A 48 16.15 5.65 11.36
CA GLN A 48 15.79 6.37 10.15
C GLN A 48 16.94 6.37 9.12
N PRO A 49 16.78 5.73 7.94
CA PRO A 49 17.70 5.98 6.84
C PRO A 49 17.59 7.45 6.43
N GLN A 50 18.72 8.05 6.07
CA GLN A 50 18.75 9.33 5.36
C GLN A 50 17.85 9.24 4.12
N PRO A 51 17.15 10.33 3.74
CA PRO A 51 15.99 10.20 2.89
C PRO A 51 16.37 9.75 1.49
N LEU A 52 15.90 8.57 1.10
CA LEU A 52 15.69 8.25 -0.30
C LEU A 52 14.97 9.44 -0.94
N ARG A 53 15.62 10.04 -1.93
CA ARG A 53 15.04 11.10 -2.74
C ARG A 53 14.55 10.47 -4.04
N ILE A 54 13.24 10.54 -4.25
CA ILE A 54 12.66 10.34 -5.57
C ILE A 54 13.06 11.55 -6.41
N GLU A 55 13.64 11.29 -7.58
CA GLU A 55 14.03 12.35 -8.51
C GLU A 55 12.97 12.51 -9.58
N LEU A 56 12.44 13.73 -9.72
CA LEU A 56 11.63 14.10 -10.87
C LEU A 56 12.56 14.20 -12.08
N ALA A 57 12.44 13.26 -13.00
CA ALA A 57 13.20 13.24 -14.24
C ALA A 57 12.60 14.20 -15.29
N GLY A 58 11.31 14.50 -15.17
CA GLY A 58 10.61 15.48 -16.00
C GLY A 58 9.13 15.54 -15.67
N VAL A 59 8.48 16.66 -16.01
CA VAL A 59 7.04 16.84 -15.91
C VAL A 59 6.56 17.45 -17.22
N ASP A 60 5.53 16.86 -17.82
CA ASP A 60 4.97 17.37 -19.07
C ASP A 60 4.35 18.76 -18.83
N ARG A 61 4.65 19.70 -19.73
CA ARG A 61 4.21 21.10 -19.61
C ARG A 61 2.72 21.26 -19.88
N GLU A 62 2.14 20.38 -20.69
CA GLU A 62 0.73 20.36 -21.06
C GLU A 62 0.06 19.10 -20.50
N PRO A 63 -1.25 19.14 -20.20
CA PRO A 63 -1.98 17.96 -19.80
C PRO A 63 -2.00 16.91 -20.93
N VAL A 64 -1.78 15.64 -20.57
CA VAL A 64 -1.86 14.51 -21.49
C VAL A 64 -3.31 14.09 -21.77
N LEU A 65 -4.24 14.45 -20.89
CA LEU A 65 -5.67 14.33 -21.13
C LEU A 65 -6.39 15.55 -20.53
N GLY A 66 -6.77 16.49 -21.42
CA GLY A 66 -7.51 17.70 -21.06
C GLY A 66 -9.01 17.46 -20.90
N ARG A 67 -9.78 18.51 -20.61
CA ARG A 67 -11.25 18.44 -20.42
C ARG A 67 -12.02 18.18 -21.72
N GLY A 68 -13.25 17.68 -21.57
CA GLY A 68 -14.19 17.52 -22.66
C GLY A 68 -14.76 18.85 -23.19
N THR A 69 -15.54 18.78 -24.27
CA THR A 69 -16.20 19.97 -24.83
C THR A 69 -17.30 20.46 -23.90
N PRO A 70 -17.62 21.78 -23.87
CA PRO A 70 -18.68 22.31 -23.01
C PRO A 70 -19.99 21.51 -23.14
N GLY A 71 -20.54 21.08 -22.00
CA GLY A 71 -21.75 20.26 -21.93
C GLY A 71 -21.53 18.73 -22.01
N SER A 72 -20.29 18.26 -22.22
CA SER A 72 -19.97 16.84 -22.03
C SER A 72 -19.92 16.47 -20.54
N TRP A 73 -20.00 15.17 -20.28
CA TRP A 73 -19.96 14.60 -18.93
C TRP A 73 -18.61 14.83 -18.19
N ASP A 74 -17.56 15.17 -18.93
CA ASP A 74 -16.20 15.44 -18.46
C ASP A 74 -15.75 16.88 -18.79
N ALA A 75 -16.70 17.81 -18.90
CA ALA A 75 -16.45 19.18 -19.34
C ALA A 75 -15.84 20.08 -18.26
N VAL A 76 -16.09 19.80 -16.97
CA VAL A 76 -15.66 20.68 -15.86
C VAL A 76 -14.30 20.26 -15.31
N ASP A 77 -14.14 18.98 -15.00
CA ASP A 77 -12.89 18.38 -14.53
C ASP A 77 -12.66 17.01 -15.18
N VAL A 78 -11.40 16.70 -15.45
CA VAL A 78 -10.88 15.38 -15.85
C VAL A 78 -9.71 15.04 -14.93
N LEU A 79 -9.91 14.10 -14.00
CA LEU A 79 -8.96 13.80 -12.91
C LEU A 79 -8.89 12.30 -12.63
N ASN A 80 -8.20 11.92 -11.55
CA ASN A 80 -8.15 10.56 -11.01
C ASN A 80 -7.80 9.49 -12.06
N PRO A 81 -6.61 9.57 -12.67
CA PRO A 81 -6.17 8.54 -13.60
C PRO A 81 -6.04 7.20 -12.86
N SER A 82 -6.71 6.16 -13.37
CA SER A 82 -6.52 4.77 -12.95
C SER A 82 -5.91 3.99 -14.11
N VAL A 83 -4.59 4.05 -14.21
CA VAL A 83 -3.83 3.52 -15.34
C VAL A 83 -3.35 2.11 -15.05
N LEU A 84 -3.64 1.19 -15.97
CA LEU A 84 -3.08 -0.15 -15.99
C LEU A 84 -2.73 -0.58 -17.41
N ARG A 85 -1.79 -1.52 -17.54
CA ARG A 85 -1.61 -2.25 -18.80
C ARG A 85 -2.67 -3.34 -18.88
N PHE A 86 -3.50 -3.29 -19.92
CA PHE A 86 -4.53 -4.28 -20.18
C PHE A 86 -4.49 -4.66 -21.65
N ARG A 87 -4.26 -5.96 -21.93
CA ARG A 87 -3.91 -6.47 -23.26
C ARG A 87 -2.63 -5.79 -23.78
N ASP A 88 -2.64 -5.27 -24.99
CA ASP A 88 -1.51 -4.68 -25.71
C ASP A 88 -1.37 -3.16 -25.54
N GLN A 89 -2.21 -2.54 -24.70
CA GLN A 89 -2.23 -1.08 -24.50
C GLN A 89 -2.46 -0.69 -23.04
N LEU A 90 -2.31 0.60 -22.75
CA LEU A 90 -2.67 1.20 -21.48
C LEU A 90 -4.16 1.58 -21.52
N TYR A 91 -4.85 1.25 -20.44
CA TYR A 91 -6.21 1.71 -20.16
C TYR A 91 -6.10 2.72 -19.02
N ASN A 92 -6.78 3.85 -19.14
CA ASN A 92 -6.96 4.83 -18.07
C ASN A 92 -8.46 4.96 -17.79
N PHE A 93 -8.90 4.41 -16.66
CA PHE A 93 -10.24 4.67 -16.15
C PHE A 93 -10.21 5.98 -15.36
N TYR A 94 -10.63 7.06 -16.00
CA TYR A 94 -10.50 8.42 -15.47
C TYR A 94 -11.84 8.97 -14.98
N SER A 95 -11.78 9.91 -14.03
CA SER A 95 -12.93 10.68 -13.55
C SER A 95 -13.25 11.84 -14.49
N GLY A 96 -14.53 12.03 -14.80
CA GLY A 96 -15.04 13.25 -15.42
C GLY A 96 -16.17 13.85 -14.59
N PHE A 97 -16.11 15.17 -14.38
CA PHE A 97 -17.15 15.94 -13.70
C PHE A 97 -17.96 16.76 -14.71
N ASP A 98 -19.28 16.58 -14.68
CA ASP A 98 -20.22 17.24 -15.60
C ASP A 98 -20.72 18.61 -15.09
N GLY A 99 -20.26 19.04 -13.90
CA GLY A 99 -20.75 20.21 -13.18
C GLY A 99 -21.80 19.88 -12.11
N ARG A 100 -22.17 18.61 -11.97
CA ARG A 100 -23.14 18.12 -10.99
C ARG A 100 -22.75 16.78 -10.37
N ARG A 101 -22.20 15.86 -11.16
CA ARG A 101 -21.87 14.50 -10.79
C ARG A 101 -20.55 14.07 -11.42
N TRP A 102 -19.89 13.16 -10.71
CA TRP A 102 -18.72 12.45 -11.20
C TRP A 102 -19.12 11.16 -11.90
N HIS A 103 -18.37 10.83 -12.94
CA HIS A 103 -18.53 9.64 -13.76
C HIS A 103 -17.15 9.03 -14.06
N THR A 104 -17.12 7.74 -14.41
CA THR A 104 -15.92 7.07 -14.90
C THR A 104 -15.98 6.93 -16.42
N GLY A 105 -14.96 7.41 -17.13
CA GLY A 105 -14.75 7.11 -18.54
C GLY A 105 -13.51 6.25 -18.75
N LEU A 106 -13.29 5.85 -20.00
CA LEU A 106 -12.09 5.16 -20.44
C LEU A 106 -11.38 5.99 -21.51
N ALA A 107 -10.06 6.09 -21.39
CA ALA A 107 -9.18 6.45 -22.49
C ALA A 107 -8.08 5.40 -22.63
N THR A 108 -7.63 5.16 -23.86
CA THR A 108 -6.61 4.16 -24.16
C THR A 108 -5.39 4.79 -24.82
N SER A 109 -4.21 4.24 -24.55
CA SER A 109 -2.94 4.75 -25.09
C SER A 109 -1.92 3.65 -25.27
N ILE A 110 -1.04 3.78 -26.27
CA ILE A 110 0.12 2.89 -26.46
C ILE A 110 1.39 3.43 -25.77
N ASP A 111 1.46 4.75 -25.57
CA ASP A 111 2.67 5.44 -25.10
C ASP A 111 2.49 6.12 -23.74
N GLY A 112 1.26 6.24 -23.26
CA GLY A 112 0.91 6.88 -22.00
C GLY A 112 0.81 8.41 -22.07
N ARG A 113 1.03 9.00 -23.24
CA ARG A 113 1.01 10.45 -23.49
C ARG A 113 -0.16 10.85 -24.38
N HIS A 114 -0.41 10.08 -25.43
CA HIS A 114 -1.52 10.33 -26.35
C HIS A 114 -2.67 9.39 -26.02
N TRP A 115 -3.77 9.97 -25.53
CA TRP A 115 -4.94 9.23 -25.06
C TRP A 115 -6.12 9.37 -26.03
N VAL A 116 -6.70 8.23 -26.41
CA VAL A 116 -7.92 8.16 -27.22
C VAL A 116 -9.09 7.82 -26.30
N ARG A 117 -10.06 8.73 -26.17
CA ARG A 117 -11.27 8.47 -25.37
C ARG A 117 -12.12 7.39 -26.03
N HIS A 118 -12.68 6.50 -25.22
CA HIS A 118 -13.62 5.50 -25.68
C HIS A 118 -14.94 6.17 -26.14
N PRO A 119 -15.49 5.80 -27.31
CA PRO A 119 -16.69 6.45 -27.87
C PRO A 119 -17.96 6.20 -27.06
N GLY A 120 -17.99 5.14 -26.25
CA GLY A 120 -19.10 4.81 -25.35
C GLY A 120 -19.04 5.46 -23.98
N ASN A 121 -18.16 6.44 -23.76
CA ASN A 121 -18.07 7.14 -22.47
C ASN A 121 -19.35 7.94 -22.15
N PRO A 122 -19.70 8.12 -20.86
CA PRO A 122 -19.05 7.51 -19.69
C PRO A 122 -19.41 6.03 -19.51
N LEU A 123 -18.47 5.24 -18.97
CA LEU A 123 -18.67 3.80 -18.73
C LEU A 123 -19.42 3.50 -17.42
N LEU A 124 -19.19 4.31 -16.37
CA LEU A 124 -19.90 4.20 -15.09
C LEU A 124 -20.43 5.56 -14.68
N SER A 125 -21.68 5.60 -14.21
CA SER A 125 -22.38 6.83 -13.78
C SER A 125 -23.28 6.56 -12.58
N PRO A 126 -23.46 7.51 -11.65
CA PRO A 126 -24.37 7.35 -10.51
C PRO A 126 -25.80 7.02 -10.98
N GLY A 127 -26.47 6.08 -10.34
CA GLY A 127 -27.85 5.73 -10.70
C GLY A 127 -28.37 4.41 -10.14
N ALA A 128 -29.69 4.35 -9.95
CA ALA A 128 -30.42 3.16 -9.52
C ALA A 128 -30.20 1.97 -10.49
N PRO A 129 -30.24 0.72 -10.02
CA PRO A 129 -30.64 0.26 -8.68
C PRO A 129 -29.47 0.18 -7.67
N ASP A 130 -28.34 0.83 -7.95
CA ASP A 130 -27.14 0.72 -7.12
C ASP A 130 -27.15 1.66 -5.92
N TRP A 131 -26.40 1.28 -4.88
CA TRP A 131 -26.29 2.03 -3.62
C TRP A 131 -25.60 3.40 -3.79
N ALA A 132 -24.83 3.60 -4.86
CA ALA A 132 -24.15 4.85 -5.17
C ALA A 132 -25.06 5.77 -6.01
N THR A 133 -25.80 6.66 -5.34
CA THR A 133 -26.92 7.41 -5.93
C THR A 133 -26.53 8.80 -6.41
N ASP A 134 -25.53 9.44 -5.78
CA ASP A 134 -25.25 10.87 -5.97
C ASP A 134 -23.77 11.20 -6.29
N TYR A 135 -22.90 10.19 -6.33
CA TYR A 135 -21.46 10.36 -6.61
C TYR A 135 -20.83 9.04 -7.03
N ILE A 136 -20.08 9.06 -8.12
CA ILE A 136 -19.09 8.04 -8.47
C ILE A 136 -17.86 8.80 -8.94
N ALA A 137 -16.99 9.21 -8.02
CA ALA A 137 -15.66 9.63 -8.42
C ALA A 137 -14.79 8.40 -8.62
N ALA A 138 -14.11 8.43 -9.76
CA ALA A 138 -13.13 7.47 -10.21
C ALA A 138 -11.75 7.77 -9.62
N ASN A 139 -11.65 8.08 -8.32
CA ASN A 139 -10.46 7.80 -7.49
C ASN A 139 -10.28 6.28 -7.38
N GLY A 140 -10.48 5.59 -8.48
CA GLY A 140 -10.73 4.17 -8.59
C GLY A 140 -9.44 3.43 -8.89
N ALA A 141 -9.41 2.16 -8.54
CA ALA A 141 -8.28 1.30 -8.79
C ALA A 141 -8.69 0.13 -9.67
N ALA A 142 -8.12 0.07 -10.87
CA ALA A 142 -8.27 -1.06 -11.76
C ALA A 142 -7.11 -2.05 -11.58
N ILE A 143 -7.43 -3.34 -11.50
CA ILE A 143 -6.44 -4.42 -11.47
C ILE A 143 -7.00 -5.66 -12.18
N VAL A 144 -6.12 -6.39 -12.87
CA VAL A 144 -6.46 -7.74 -13.35
C VAL A 144 -6.18 -8.73 -12.23
N TRP A 145 -7.21 -9.41 -11.76
CA TRP A 145 -7.11 -10.42 -10.71
C TRP A 145 -7.86 -11.67 -11.12
N GLN A 146 -7.18 -12.82 -11.07
CA GLN A 146 -7.75 -14.14 -11.42
C GLN A 146 -8.45 -14.14 -12.80
N GLY A 147 -7.82 -13.49 -13.79
CA GLY A 147 -8.30 -13.45 -15.17
C GLY A 147 -9.45 -12.49 -15.44
N ARG A 148 -9.82 -11.64 -14.48
CA ARG A 148 -10.90 -10.65 -14.63
C ARG A 148 -10.42 -9.27 -14.20
N LEU A 149 -10.96 -8.22 -14.81
CA LEU A 149 -10.68 -6.84 -14.41
C LEU A 149 -11.61 -6.47 -13.26
N LEU A 150 -11.01 -6.11 -12.14
CA LEU A 150 -11.67 -5.52 -10.98
C LEU A 150 -11.45 -4.02 -11.01
N TYR A 151 -12.52 -3.25 -10.82
CA TYR A 151 -12.48 -1.80 -10.69
C TYR A 151 -13.13 -1.39 -9.38
N PHE A 152 -12.30 -0.97 -8.42
CA PHE A 152 -12.73 -0.40 -7.16
C PHE A 152 -13.01 1.08 -7.36
N TYR A 153 -14.10 1.60 -6.83
CA TYR A 153 -14.48 3.00 -7.02
C TYR A 153 -15.10 3.56 -5.75
N GLN A 154 -14.99 4.87 -5.54
CA GLN A 154 -15.72 5.56 -4.48
C GLN A 154 -17.16 5.82 -4.94
N GLY A 155 -18.11 5.46 -4.11
CA GLY A 155 -19.52 5.80 -4.31
C GLY A 155 -20.07 6.51 -3.08
N ARG A 156 -21.14 7.29 -3.27
CA ARG A 156 -21.87 7.96 -2.18
C ARG A 156 -23.32 7.54 -2.16
N ASP A 157 -23.79 7.13 -0.99
CA ASP A 157 -25.19 6.76 -0.79
C ASP A 157 -26.11 7.98 -0.63
N ALA A 158 -27.41 7.73 -0.59
CA ALA A 158 -28.44 8.78 -0.47
C ALA A 158 -28.39 9.53 0.87
N GLN A 159 -27.59 9.08 1.85
CA GLN A 159 -27.34 9.75 3.12
C GLN A 159 -26.04 10.56 3.08
N GLY A 160 -25.35 10.61 1.94
CA GLY A 160 -24.10 11.33 1.77
C GLY A 160 -22.86 10.56 2.25
N ARG A 161 -23.00 9.31 2.67
CA ARG A 161 -21.87 8.52 3.17
C ARG A 161 -21.11 7.90 2.00
N THR A 162 -19.79 8.00 2.04
CA THR A 162 -18.92 7.39 1.04
C THR A 162 -18.56 5.96 1.42
N ALA A 163 -18.42 5.12 0.42
CA ALA A 163 -17.94 3.75 0.54
C ALA A 163 -17.18 3.35 -0.73
N ILE A 164 -16.46 2.23 -0.67
CA ILE A 164 -15.76 1.66 -1.81
C ILE A 164 -16.63 0.55 -2.43
N GLY A 165 -17.00 0.75 -3.69
CA GLY A 165 -17.68 -0.22 -4.54
C GLY A 165 -16.72 -1.10 -5.34
N LEU A 166 -17.28 -2.11 -5.97
CA LEU A 166 -16.59 -2.97 -6.93
C LEU A 166 -17.43 -3.12 -8.19
N ALA A 167 -16.80 -2.93 -9.35
CA ALA A 167 -17.31 -3.33 -10.63
C ALA A 167 -16.35 -4.34 -11.28
N THR A 168 -16.89 -5.31 -12.01
CA THR A 168 -16.06 -6.32 -12.70
C THR A 168 -16.30 -6.28 -14.20
N SER A 169 -15.24 -6.48 -14.98
CA SER A 169 -15.31 -6.56 -16.43
C SER A 169 -14.40 -7.67 -16.95
N ASP A 170 -14.81 -8.32 -18.03
CA ASP A 170 -13.97 -9.29 -18.75
C ASP A 170 -13.30 -8.64 -19.99
N ASP A 171 -13.84 -7.52 -20.47
CA ASP A 171 -13.38 -6.83 -21.68
C ASP A 171 -12.72 -5.46 -21.43
N GLY A 172 -12.84 -4.93 -20.21
CA GLY A 172 -12.34 -3.61 -19.81
C GLY A 172 -13.24 -2.45 -20.21
N GLU A 173 -14.38 -2.71 -20.85
CA GLU A 173 -15.28 -1.67 -21.40
C GLU A 173 -16.70 -1.78 -20.82
N ARG A 174 -17.16 -3.01 -20.57
CA ARG A 174 -18.48 -3.31 -20.02
C ARG A 174 -18.34 -3.80 -18.60
N PHE A 175 -18.89 -3.04 -17.67
CA PHE A 175 -18.78 -3.32 -16.24
C PHE A 175 -20.08 -3.81 -15.64
N ARG A 176 -19.97 -4.80 -14.76
CA ARG A 176 -21.05 -5.25 -13.86
C ARG A 176 -20.74 -4.75 -12.46
N ARG A 177 -21.55 -3.82 -11.96
CA ARG A 177 -21.43 -3.30 -10.59
C ARG A 177 -21.97 -4.30 -9.58
N ARG A 178 -21.32 -4.38 -8.42
CA ARG A 178 -21.91 -5.05 -7.27
C ARG A 178 -23.00 -4.18 -6.64
N PRO A 179 -24.11 -4.79 -6.18
CA PRO A 179 -25.23 -4.05 -5.60
C PRO A 179 -24.95 -3.50 -4.19
N ARG A 180 -23.81 -3.86 -3.58
CA ARG A 180 -23.39 -3.38 -2.25
C ARG A 180 -21.91 -2.99 -2.28
N PRO A 181 -21.48 -2.01 -1.46
CA PRO A 181 -20.07 -1.69 -1.31
C PRO A 181 -19.28 -2.91 -0.78
N VAL A 182 -17.99 -2.94 -1.08
CA VAL A 182 -17.04 -3.96 -0.59
C VAL A 182 -16.27 -3.47 0.64
N LEU A 183 -16.17 -2.15 0.85
CA LEU A 183 -15.68 -1.55 2.08
C LEU A 183 -16.54 -0.32 2.42
N ALA A 184 -17.13 -0.29 3.60
CA ALA A 184 -17.91 0.84 4.13
C ALA A 184 -17.21 1.41 5.37
N ALA A 185 -17.60 2.60 5.84
CA ALA A 185 -17.04 3.25 7.03
C ALA A 185 -16.89 2.31 8.25
N GLY A 186 -15.87 2.59 9.06
CA GLY A 186 -15.55 1.85 10.28
C GLY A 186 -16.56 2.08 11.41
N PRO A 187 -16.34 1.44 12.57
CA PRO A 187 -17.18 1.65 13.74
C PRO A 187 -17.10 3.10 14.24
N ALA A 188 -18.18 3.59 14.87
CA ALA A 188 -18.23 4.92 15.45
C ALA A 188 -17.04 5.16 16.41
N GLY A 189 -16.41 6.33 16.31
CA GLY A 189 -15.20 6.68 17.05
C GLY A 189 -13.90 6.15 16.45
N GLY A 190 -13.95 5.36 15.38
CA GLY A 190 -12.79 4.96 14.58
C GLY A 190 -12.24 6.09 13.70
N TRP A 191 -11.03 5.89 13.19
CA TRP A 191 -10.33 6.84 12.32
C TRP A 191 -10.95 6.97 10.92
N ASP A 192 -11.75 5.98 10.51
CA ASP A 192 -12.48 5.88 9.24
C ASP A 192 -14.00 5.80 9.47
N ALA A 193 -14.49 6.35 10.59
CA ALA A 193 -15.87 6.20 11.04
C ALA A 193 -16.91 6.98 10.22
N VAL A 194 -16.49 8.03 9.51
CA VAL A 194 -17.39 8.90 8.74
C VAL A 194 -17.42 8.50 7.27
N ALA A 195 -16.25 8.29 6.68
CA ALA A 195 -16.11 8.05 5.24
C ALA A 195 -14.94 7.12 4.95
N VAL A 196 -15.08 6.35 3.86
CA VAL A 196 -13.96 5.70 3.19
C VAL A 196 -14.00 5.99 1.69
N ALA A 197 -12.83 6.27 1.11
CA ALA A 197 -12.68 6.79 -0.24
C ALA A 197 -11.35 6.35 -0.85
N ASP A 198 -11.08 6.82 -2.07
CA ASP A 198 -9.77 6.74 -2.73
C ASP A 198 -9.11 5.37 -2.73
N PRO A 199 -9.79 4.31 -3.22
CA PRO A 199 -9.17 3.01 -3.35
C PRO A 199 -7.92 3.06 -4.24
N TYR A 200 -6.85 2.42 -3.77
CA TYR A 200 -5.72 1.99 -4.61
C TYR A 200 -5.38 0.54 -4.29
N VAL A 201 -5.29 -0.32 -5.30
CA VAL A 201 -5.14 -1.75 -5.10
C VAL A 201 -3.84 -2.28 -5.73
N ILE A 202 -3.13 -3.11 -4.99
CA ILE A 202 -2.00 -3.90 -5.49
C ILE A 202 -2.25 -5.38 -5.22
N ALA A 203 -1.66 -6.25 -6.04
CA ALA A 203 -1.58 -7.68 -5.77
C ALA A 203 -0.25 -8.02 -5.10
N ARG A 204 -0.27 -8.96 -4.15
CA ARG A 204 0.93 -9.55 -3.55
C ARG A 204 0.64 -11.01 -3.17
N GLY A 205 1.25 -11.94 -3.88
CA GLY A 205 0.94 -13.38 -3.74
C GLY A 205 -0.56 -13.64 -3.94
N ASP A 206 -1.18 -14.37 -3.02
CA ASP A 206 -2.63 -14.71 -3.08
C ASP A 206 -3.56 -13.59 -2.54
N TRP A 207 -3.05 -12.39 -2.29
CA TRP A 207 -3.79 -11.31 -1.65
C TRP A 207 -3.77 -10.02 -2.47
N LEU A 208 -4.94 -9.41 -2.59
CA LEU A 208 -5.10 -8.00 -2.90
C LEU A 208 -4.89 -7.18 -1.62
N HIS A 209 -4.19 -6.06 -1.75
CA HIS A 209 -4.06 -5.03 -0.71
C HIS A 209 -4.69 -3.75 -1.23
N LEU A 210 -5.69 -3.25 -0.51
CA LEU A 210 -6.40 -2.02 -0.79
C LEU A 210 -5.94 -0.95 0.19
N TYR A 211 -5.23 0.04 -0.32
CA TYR A 211 -4.99 1.30 0.36
C TYR A 211 -6.19 2.22 0.12
N TYR A 212 -6.61 2.94 1.15
CA TYR A 212 -7.81 3.77 1.07
C TYR A 212 -7.74 4.95 2.03
N LEU A 213 -8.45 6.02 1.68
CA LEU A 213 -8.72 7.13 2.58
C LEU A 213 -9.77 6.70 3.60
N GLY A 214 -9.57 7.10 4.86
CA GLY A 214 -10.59 7.10 5.90
C GLY A 214 -10.69 8.45 6.58
N GLU A 215 -11.92 8.84 6.91
CA GLU A 215 -12.23 10.09 7.60
C GLU A 215 -12.87 9.81 8.97
N ASP A 216 -12.41 10.52 9.99
CA ASP A 216 -12.97 10.42 11.34
C ASP A 216 -14.07 11.47 11.60
N ALA A 217 -14.64 11.41 12.81
CA ALA A 217 -15.72 12.33 13.22
C ALA A 217 -15.29 13.81 13.31
N LEU A 218 -13.99 14.10 13.25
CA LEU A 218 -13.45 15.46 13.24
C LEU A 218 -13.15 15.94 11.81
N GLY A 219 -13.41 15.12 10.79
CA GLY A 219 -13.11 15.41 9.39
C GLY A 219 -11.64 15.19 9.03
N VAL A 220 -10.86 14.50 9.88
CA VAL A 220 -9.43 14.24 9.60
C VAL A 220 -9.31 13.05 8.66
N GLN A 221 -8.74 13.31 7.48
CA GLN A 221 -8.54 12.31 6.44
C GLN A 221 -7.13 11.72 6.49
N ARG A 222 -7.04 10.40 6.59
CA ARG A 222 -5.81 9.60 6.73
C ARG A 222 -5.87 8.38 5.82
N LEU A 223 -4.76 7.66 5.69
CA LEU A 223 -4.72 6.46 4.84
C LEU A 223 -4.66 5.19 5.69
N GLY A 224 -5.41 4.18 5.27
CA GLY A 224 -5.42 2.83 5.83
C GLY A 224 -5.13 1.77 4.76
N VAL A 225 -4.97 0.53 5.21
CA VAL A 225 -4.85 -0.65 4.35
C VAL A 225 -5.79 -1.77 4.80
N ALA A 226 -6.32 -2.51 3.82
CA ALA A 226 -7.06 -3.74 4.01
C ALA A 226 -6.57 -4.79 3.01
N ARG A 227 -6.80 -6.07 3.29
CA ARG A 227 -6.47 -7.16 2.37
C ARG A 227 -7.66 -8.05 2.04
N SER A 228 -7.64 -8.67 0.87
CA SER A 228 -8.68 -9.59 0.40
C SER A 228 -8.10 -10.65 -0.53
N ARG A 229 -8.71 -11.83 -0.61
CA ARG A 229 -8.37 -12.87 -1.61
C ARG A 229 -9.24 -12.81 -2.85
N ASP A 230 -10.41 -12.20 -2.75
CA ASP A 230 -11.46 -12.20 -3.77
C ASP A 230 -11.89 -10.79 -4.23
N GLY A 231 -11.35 -9.75 -3.60
CA GLY A 231 -11.71 -8.36 -3.85
C GLY A 231 -13.08 -7.97 -3.26
N VAL A 232 -13.75 -8.86 -2.54
CA VAL A 232 -15.10 -8.66 -1.99
C VAL A 232 -15.07 -8.60 -0.48
N ALA A 233 -14.44 -9.57 0.17
CA ALA A 233 -14.32 -9.63 1.62
C ALA A 233 -12.98 -9.04 2.05
N TRP A 234 -13.02 -7.89 2.71
CA TRP A 234 -11.83 -7.12 3.12
C TRP A 234 -11.56 -7.23 4.62
N GLN A 235 -10.30 -7.49 4.96
CA GLN A 235 -9.78 -7.50 6.34
C GLN A 235 -8.95 -6.23 6.55
N ARG A 236 -9.40 -5.33 7.41
CA ARG A 236 -8.63 -4.13 7.79
C ARG A 236 -7.41 -4.51 8.61
N SER A 237 -6.29 -3.82 8.39
CA SER A 237 -5.13 -3.91 9.27
C SER A 237 -5.44 -3.33 10.65
N ALA A 238 -4.94 -3.99 11.70
CA ALA A 238 -4.98 -3.46 13.06
C ALA A 238 -4.06 -2.24 13.25
N ALA A 239 -3.09 -2.04 12.34
CA ALA A 239 -2.18 -0.89 12.34
C ALA A 239 -2.79 0.37 11.71
N ASN A 240 -4.05 0.33 11.23
CA ASN A 240 -4.69 1.49 10.65
C ASN A 240 -4.96 2.59 11.70
N PRO A 241 -4.81 3.88 11.34
CA PRO A 241 -4.35 4.39 10.04
C PRO A 241 -2.84 4.15 9.84
N VAL A 242 -2.45 3.79 8.61
CA VAL A 242 -1.05 3.50 8.25
C VAL A 242 -0.27 4.74 7.84
N LEU A 243 -0.95 5.84 7.51
CA LEU A 243 -0.36 7.15 7.28
C LEU A 243 -1.27 8.24 7.87
N ASP A 244 -0.74 8.99 8.84
CA ASP A 244 -1.43 10.09 9.53
C ASP A 244 -1.07 11.44 8.90
N VAL A 245 -1.82 12.53 9.16
CA VAL A 245 -1.57 13.88 8.65
C VAL A 245 -0.19 14.42 9.03
N GLY A 246 0.30 15.40 8.27
CA GLY A 246 1.59 16.02 8.53
C GLY A 246 1.59 16.98 9.72
N ALA A 247 2.78 17.43 10.10
CA ALA A 247 2.91 18.47 11.13
C ALA A 247 2.41 19.81 10.60
N HIS A 248 1.98 20.70 11.50
CA HIS A 248 1.55 22.05 11.11
C HIS A 248 2.56 22.74 10.18
N GLY A 249 2.04 23.31 9.10
CA GLY A 249 2.80 23.97 8.04
C GLY A 249 3.37 23.02 6.97
N SER A 250 3.16 21.71 7.07
CA SER A 250 3.44 20.80 5.95
C SER A 250 2.34 20.87 4.90
N PHE A 251 2.67 20.45 3.68
CA PHE A 251 1.73 20.45 2.55
C PHE A 251 0.52 19.52 2.73
N ASP A 252 0.52 18.73 3.79
CA ASP A 252 -0.40 17.62 4.06
C ASP A 252 -0.95 17.68 5.50
N GLU A 253 -0.98 18.89 6.09
CA GLU A 253 -1.47 19.16 7.44
C GLU A 253 -3.00 19.09 7.58
N SER A 254 -3.75 19.29 6.48
CA SER A 254 -5.23 19.33 6.46
C SER A 254 -5.87 18.02 5.99
N GLY A 255 -5.05 17.00 5.69
CA GLY A 255 -5.52 15.68 5.30
C GLY A 255 -4.77 15.07 4.13
N LEU A 256 -4.96 13.75 3.99
CA LEU A 256 -4.32 12.89 3.01
C LEU A 256 -5.36 12.15 2.17
N GLY A 257 -5.06 11.90 0.91
CA GLY A 257 -5.92 11.13 0.00
C GLY A 257 -5.16 10.48 -1.14
N GLU A 258 -5.92 9.75 -1.95
CA GLU A 258 -5.50 9.19 -3.24
C GLU A 258 -4.11 8.55 -3.25
N PRO A 259 -3.92 7.43 -2.53
CA PRO A 259 -2.65 6.72 -2.55
C PRO A 259 -2.36 6.15 -3.94
N ALA A 260 -1.08 6.04 -4.30
CA ALA A 260 -0.58 5.20 -5.37
C ALA A 260 0.62 4.41 -4.88
N VAL A 261 0.45 3.10 -4.75
CA VAL A 261 1.45 2.22 -4.17
C VAL A 261 2.08 1.33 -5.25
N VAL A 262 3.40 1.29 -5.27
CA VAL A 262 4.14 0.30 -6.05
C VAL A 262 5.15 -0.38 -5.14
N HIS A 263 5.46 -1.64 -5.45
CA HIS A 263 6.59 -2.31 -4.83
C HIS A 263 7.80 -2.16 -5.75
N SER A 264 8.80 -1.39 -5.32
CA SER A 264 10.10 -1.25 -5.95
C SER A 264 11.13 -1.76 -4.93
N PRO A 265 11.46 -3.06 -4.98
CA PRO A 265 12.19 -3.70 -3.89
C PRO A 265 13.48 -2.95 -3.51
N PRO A 266 13.77 -2.86 -2.21
CA PRO A 266 13.05 -3.55 -1.13
C PRO A 266 11.86 -2.77 -0.56
N TYR A 267 11.49 -1.65 -1.18
CA TYR A 267 10.50 -0.76 -0.62
C TYR A 267 9.18 -0.83 -1.36
N PHE A 268 8.10 -0.76 -0.60
CA PHE A 268 6.89 -0.14 -1.08
C PHE A 268 7.09 1.38 -1.11
N VAL A 269 6.73 1.98 -2.24
CA VAL A 269 6.70 3.41 -2.44
C VAL A 269 5.24 3.81 -2.59
N MET A 270 4.77 4.70 -1.72
CA MET A 270 3.45 5.30 -1.82
C MET A 270 3.63 6.75 -2.23
N PHE A 271 3.06 7.13 -3.37
CA PHE A 271 2.71 8.53 -3.62
C PHE A 271 1.32 8.78 -3.02
N TYR A 272 1.07 9.99 -2.54
CA TYR A 272 -0.23 10.36 -1.97
C TYR A 272 -0.49 11.85 -2.16
N THR A 273 -1.75 12.25 -2.23
CA THR A 273 -2.12 13.67 -2.20
C THR A 273 -2.08 14.19 -0.78
N GLY A 274 -1.45 15.34 -0.58
CA GLY A 274 -1.55 16.13 0.65
C GLY A 274 -2.31 17.44 0.41
N ARG A 275 -3.07 17.87 1.42
CA ARG A 275 -3.71 19.20 1.45
C ARG A 275 -3.13 20.08 2.54
N ASP A 276 -2.79 21.32 2.18
CA ASP A 276 -2.34 22.32 3.14
C ASP A 276 -3.49 23.13 3.73
N ALA A 277 -3.21 24.04 4.67
CA ALA A 277 -4.23 24.89 5.31
C ALA A 277 -4.97 25.85 4.34
N LEU A 278 -4.51 25.98 3.09
CA LEU A 278 -5.10 26.85 2.07
C LEU A 278 -5.77 26.04 0.94
N GLU A 279 -5.98 24.74 1.13
CA GLU A 279 -6.55 23.81 0.15
C GLU A 279 -5.71 23.67 -1.14
N ARG A 280 -4.41 23.98 -1.09
CA ARG A 280 -3.52 23.58 -2.18
C ARG A 280 -3.18 22.11 -2.04
N ARG A 281 -3.00 21.47 -3.19
CA ARG A 281 -2.63 20.05 -3.25
C ARG A 281 -1.27 19.87 -3.89
N ASP A 282 -0.52 18.94 -3.34
CA ASP A 282 0.69 18.41 -3.95
C ASP A 282 0.78 16.91 -3.65
N LEU A 283 1.65 16.23 -4.38
CA LEU A 283 1.99 14.84 -4.13
C LEU A 283 3.11 14.75 -3.10
N GLY A 284 2.92 13.95 -2.05
CA GLY A 284 4.01 13.46 -1.23
C GLY A 284 4.44 12.07 -1.64
N TYR A 285 5.53 11.60 -1.04
CA TYR A 285 5.81 10.16 -1.03
C TYR A 285 6.22 9.65 0.35
N ALA A 286 5.93 8.38 0.58
CA ALA A 286 6.26 7.62 1.77
C ALA A 286 6.85 6.26 1.38
N LEU A 287 7.66 5.72 2.28
CA LEU A 287 8.33 4.43 2.08
C LEU A 287 7.95 3.47 3.17
N SER A 288 7.84 2.20 2.78
CA SER A 288 7.62 1.10 3.69
C SER A 288 8.41 -0.11 3.19
N THR A 289 8.79 -1.02 4.08
CA THR A 289 9.38 -2.32 3.70
C THR A 289 8.40 -3.47 3.85
N ASP A 290 7.19 -3.22 4.37
CA ASP A 290 6.16 -4.23 4.62
C ASP A 290 4.77 -3.86 4.07
N GLY A 291 4.61 -2.63 3.56
CA GLY A 291 3.35 -2.09 3.04
C GLY A 291 2.37 -1.63 4.13
N VAL A 292 2.76 -1.67 5.41
CA VAL A 292 1.89 -1.35 6.56
C VAL A 292 2.47 -0.24 7.41
N HIS A 293 3.77 -0.23 7.65
CA HIS A 293 4.46 0.80 8.41
C HIS A 293 5.16 1.76 7.45
N TRP A 294 4.72 3.01 7.43
CA TRP A 294 5.17 4.00 6.45
C TRP A 294 5.94 5.13 7.10
N LYS A 295 7.00 5.58 6.41
CA LYS A 295 7.74 6.80 6.73
C LYS A 295 7.50 7.82 5.63
N LYS A 296 6.92 8.97 5.98
CA LYS A 296 6.84 10.12 5.08
C LYS A 296 8.23 10.66 4.76
N MET A 297 8.45 11.00 3.49
CA MET A 297 9.72 11.49 3.00
C MET A 297 9.63 12.93 2.48
N SER A 298 8.42 13.43 2.22
CA SER A 298 8.14 14.79 1.78
C SER A 298 7.50 15.60 2.90
N SER A 299 8.01 16.81 3.15
CA SER A 299 7.36 17.78 4.06
C SER A 299 6.78 18.98 3.32
N SER A 300 7.25 19.26 2.10
CA SER A 300 6.80 20.38 1.27
C SER A 300 5.94 19.98 0.07
N GLY A 301 5.79 18.68 -0.21
CA GLY A 301 5.29 18.20 -1.50
C GLY A 301 6.41 18.01 -2.53
N LEU A 302 6.20 17.12 -3.48
CA LEU A 302 7.15 16.68 -4.50
C LEU A 302 7.35 17.77 -5.57
N LEU A 303 6.29 18.52 -5.89
CA LEU A 303 6.27 19.50 -6.97
C LEU A 303 6.22 20.95 -6.47
N ALA A 304 6.29 21.21 -5.17
CA ALA A 304 6.13 22.53 -4.55
C ALA A 304 7.24 23.54 -4.88
N GLY A 305 8.35 23.08 -5.45
CA GLY A 305 9.43 23.92 -5.98
C GLY A 305 9.66 23.79 -7.48
N ALA A 306 8.82 23.04 -8.19
CA ALA A 306 8.92 22.92 -9.63
C ALA A 306 8.43 24.20 -10.32
N ASP A 307 8.99 24.51 -11.49
CA ASP A 307 8.42 25.49 -12.41
C ASP A 307 7.09 24.92 -12.97
N ARG A 308 6.00 25.10 -12.22
CA ARG A 308 4.68 24.52 -12.52
C ARG A 308 3.99 25.30 -13.66
N PRO A 309 3.61 24.64 -14.76
CA PRO A 309 2.60 25.14 -15.69
C PRO A 309 1.31 25.64 -15.01
N ASP A 310 0.70 26.66 -15.61
CA ASP A 310 -0.54 27.31 -15.12
C ASP A 310 -1.69 26.33 -14.86
N TRP A 311 -1.83 25.31 -15.71
CA TRP A 311 -2.93 24.36 -15.64
C TRP A 311 -2.93 23.50 -14.35
N MET A 312 -1.80 23.41 -13.66
CA MET A 312 -1.62 22.68 -12.39
C MET A 312 -1.02 23.55 -11.28
N ALA A 313 -1.24 24.86 -11.35
CA ALA A 313 -0.62 25.81 -10.42
C ALA A 313 -1.00 25.54 -8.95
N GLU A 314 -2.23 25.11 -8.70
CA GLU A 314 -2.81 25.06 -7.35
C GLU A 314 -3.10 23.66 -6.83
N VAL A 315 -3.35 22.72 -7.74
CA VAL A 315 -3.72 21.34 -7.40
C VAL A 315 -2.88 20.37 -8.21
N ILE A 316 -2.28 19.42 -7.50
CA ILE A 316 -1.65 18.22 -8.04
C ILE A 316 -2.06 17.06 -7.10
N CYS A 317 -2.77 16.07 -7.63
CA CYS A 317 -3.44 15.03 -6.86
C CYS A 317 -3.56 13.72 -7.66
N ASP A 318 -4.15 12.71 -7.05
CA ASP A 318 -4.60 11.47 -7.71
C ASP A 318 -3.52 10.76 -8.52
N PRO A 319 -2.38 10.42 -7.90
CA PRO A 319 -1.33 9.73 -8.60
C PRO A 319 -1.79 8.35 -9.08
N THR A 320 -1.28 7.91 -10.23
CA THR A 320 -1.10 6.50 -10.58
C THR A 320 0.28 6.31 -11.17
N LEU A 321 0.93 5.21 -10.82
CA LEU A 321 2.33 4.97 -11.15
C LEU A 321 2.52 3.60 -11.83
N LEU A 322 3.16 3.57 -12.99
CA LEU A 322 3.57 2.33 -13.66
C LEU A 322 5.03 2.38 -14.12
N PRO A 323 5.70 1.22 -14.27
CA PRO A 323 7.02 1.15 -14.89
C PRO A 323 7.00 1.76 -16.30
N GLY A 324 8.00 2.60 -16.59
CA GLY A 324 8.26 3.19 -17.89
C GLY A 324 9.42 2.49 -18.61
N THR A 325 10.04 3.20 -19.55
CA THR A 325 11.22 2.75 -20.29
C THR A 325 12.51 3.22 -19.63
N GLY A 326 13.60 2.45 -19.75
CA GLY A 326 14.92 2.89 -19.29
C GLY A 326 15.06 2.98 -17.76
N GLY A 327 14.30 2.17 -17.01
CA GLY A 327 14.36 2.13 -15.54
C GLY A 327 13.61 3.26 -14.83
N ARG A 328 12.92 4.14 -15.57
CA ARG A 328 12.08 5.20 -15.00
C ARG A 328 10.64 4.72 -14.80
N TRP A 329 9.91 5.45 -13.99
CA TRP A 329 8.48 5.25 -13.76
C TRP A 329 7.67 6.41 -14.32
N ARG A 330 6.45 6.11 -14.78
CA ARG A 330 5.48 7.10 -15.26
C ARG A 330 4.44 7.34 -14.19
N LEU A 331 4.38 8.59 -13.72
CA LEU A 331 3.44 9.07 -12.71
C LEU A 331 2.39 9.93 -13.42
N TRP A 332 1.20 9.39 -13.66
CA TRP A 332 0.05 10.20 -14.04
C TRP A 332 -0.57 10.81 -12.80
N PHE A 333 -1.09 12.02 -12.93
CA PHE A 333 -1.68 12.75 -11.81
C PHE A 333 -2.75 13.71 -12.33
N GLY A 334 -3.73 14.01 -11.48
CA GLY A 334 -4.66 15.11 -11.68
C GLY A 334 -4.01 16.46 -11.36
N GLY A 335 -4.29 17.49 -12.14
CA GLY A 335 -3.82 18.85 -11.88
C GLY A 335 -4.87 19.90 -12.19
N GLY A 336 -4.85 21.00 -11.44
CA GLY A 336 -5.84 22.08 -11.55
C GLY A 336 -5.32 23.44 -11.11
N ARG A 337 -6.04 24.50 -11.53
CA ARG A 337 -5.71 25.90 -11.23
C ARG A 337 -6.57 26.50 -10.12
N ARG A 338 -7.56 25.76 -9.61
CA ARG A 338 -8.49 26.24 -8.58
C ARG A 338 -8.41 25.36 -7.34
N ARG A 339 -8.40 26.01 -6.18
CA ARG A 339 -8.45 25.38 -4.86
C ARG A 339 -9.91 25.18 -4.48
N SER A 340 -10.34 23.94 -4.45
CA SER A 340 -11.66 23.52 -4.00
C SER A 340 -11.54 22.15 -3.34
N PRO A 341 -12.40 21.79 -2.38
CA PRO A 341 -12.27 20.53 -1.64
C PRO A 341 -12.44 19.26 -2.48
N ASP A 342 -13.30 19.26 -3.50
CA ASP A 342 -13.62 18.02 -4.24
C ASP A 342 -13.70 18.20 -5.77
N GLU A 343 -14.12 19.37 -6.26
CA GLU A 343 -14.52 19.57 -7.66
C GLU A 343 -14.42 21.04 -8.08
N ASN A 344 -14.61 21.33 -9.37
CA ASN A 344 -14.42 22.65 -9.99
C ASN A 344 -12.97 23.16 -9.92
N LEU A 345 -12.03 22.24 -10.13
CA LEU A 345 -10.59 22.47 -10.03
C LEU A 345 -9.98 23.01 -11.34
N ASP A 346 -10.76 22.98 -12.43
CA ASP A 346 -10.26 22.96 -13.81
C ASP A 346 -9.33 21.77 -14.07
N GLY A 347 -9.72 20.63 -13.51
CA GLY A 347 -8.95 19.41 -13.45
C GLY A 347 -8.63 18.85 -14.83
N GLN A 348 -7.37 18.46 -15.00
CA GLN A 348 -6.84 17.78 -16.18
C GLN A 348 -5.81 16.73 -15.74
N ILE A 349 -5.50 15.75 -16.57
CA ILE A 349 -4.50 14.73 -16.23
C ILE A 349 -3.16 15.07 -16.89
N GLY A 350 -2.10 15.10 -16.08
CA GLY A 350 -0.71 15.24 -16.52
C GLY A 350 0.09 13.95 -16.40
N LEU A 351 1.37 14.06 -16.76
CA LEU A 351 2.35 13.00 -16.67
C LEU A 351 3.68 13.57 -16.15
N ALA A 352 4.30 12.85 -15.22
CA ALA A 352 5.68 13.04 -14.81
C ALA A 352 6.46 11.74 -15.01
N GLU A 353 7.77 11.87 -15.23
CA GLU A 353 8.71 10.77 -15.14
C GLU A 353 9.47 10.86 -13.82
N VAL A 354 9.50 9.76 -13.08
CA VAL A 354 10.20 9.68 -11.79
C VAL A 354 11.24 8.57 -11.81
N ASP A 355 12.41 8.85 -11.24
CA ASP A 355 13.43 7.86 -10.98
C ASP A 355 13.30 7.40 -9.52
N LEU A 356 12.88 6.15 -9.35
CA LEU A 356 12.92 5.45 -8.10
C LEU A 356 14.32 4.83 -7.98
N ALA A 357 15.32 5.67 -7.68
CA ALA A 357 16.75 5.32 -7.74
C ALA A 357 17.18 4.29 -6.67
N PHE A 358 16.63 3.09 -6.71
CA PHE A 358 17.01 1.96 -5.88
C PHE A 358 18.10 1.17 -6.61
N ARG A 359 19.27 1.10 -5.99
CA ARG A 359 20.27 0.06 -6.24
C ARG A 359 20.38 -0.65 -4.92
N PRO A 360 20.11 -1.96 -4.77
CA PRO A 360 20.69 -3.03 -5.59
C PRO A 360 19.65 -3.86 -6.38
N ASP A 361 20.15 -4.88 -7.09
CA ASP A 361 19.37 -5.86 -7.84
C ASP A 361 18.27 -6.50 -6.96
N PRO A 362 16.98 -6.34 -7.29
CA PRO A 362 15.88 -6.87 -6.50
C PRO A 362 15.79 -8.40 -6.50
N SER A 363 16.68 -9.11 -7.22
CA SER A 363 16.70 -10.57 -7.26
C SER A 363 17.44 -11.22 -6.08
N GLY A 364 18.03 -10.43 -5.17
CA GLY A 364 18.76 -11.01 -4.05
C GLY A 364 19.24 -10.06 -2.94
N PHE A 365 19.86 -10.69 -1.95
CA PHE A 365 20.59 -10.08 -0.86
C PHE A 365 21.97 -10.71 -0.82
N ASP A 366 23.02 -9.89 -0.76
CA ASP A 366 24.40 -10.37 -0.62
C ASP A 366 25.16 -9.44 0.33
N VAL A 367 25.74 -10.01 1.39
CA VAL A 367 26.54 -9.25 2.35
C VAL A 367 27.80 -8.65 1.72
N GLU A 368 28.30 -9.24 0.65
CA GLU A 368 29.47 -8.76 -0.10
C GLU A 368 29.11 -7.70 -1.15
N ALA A 369 27.82 -7.44 -1.40
CA ALA A 369 27.40 -6.36 -2.29
C ALA A 369 27.95 -5.00 -1.82
N ASP A 370 28.16 -4.09 -2.76
CA ASP A 370 28.55 -2.71 -2.45
C ASP A 370 27.34 -1.91 -1.97
N TRP A 371 27.04 -2.05 -0.67
CA TRP A 371 26.01 -1.30 0.03
C TRP A 371 26.34 0.20 0.17
N SER A 372 27.58 0.63 -0.14
CA SER A 372 27.95 2.06 -0.10
C SER A 372 27.50 2.82 -1.34
N ALA A 373 27.41 2.13 -2.48
CA ALA A 373 26.85 2.65 -3.72
C ALA A 373 25.31 2.51 -3.82
N SER A 374 24.71 1.85 -2.82
CA SER A 374 23.28 1.60 -2.71
C SER A 374 22.57 2.77 -2.01
N ARG A 375 21.39 3.17 -2.53
CA ARG A 375 20.49 4.09 -1.79
C ARG A 375 19.66 3.36 -0.71
N ALA A 376 19.71 2.02 -0.66
CA ALA A 376 19.06 1.18 0.34
C ALA A 376 20.11 0.64 1.32
N ARG A 377 19.76 0.45 2.59
CA ARG A 377 20.65 -0.27 3.52
C ARG A 377 20.36 -1.76 3.45
N SER A 378 21.34 -2.58 3.83
CA SER A 378 21.18 -4.03 3.88
C SER A 378 19.99 -4.50 4.73
N ARG A 379 19.79 -3.89 5.90
CA ARG A 379 18.62 -4.14 6.76
C ARG A 379 17.28 -3.68 6.20
N ASP A 380 17.30 -2.78 5.23
CA ASP A 380 16.08 -2.36 4.54
C ASP A 380 15.73 -3.37 3.44
N VAL A 381 16.73 -4.03 2.83
CA VAL A 381 16.54 -5.15 1.90
C VAL A 381 16.11 -6.44 2.60
N LEU A 382 16.80 -6.80 3.67
CA LEU A 382 16.47 -7.96 4.50
C LEU A 382 15.83 -7.49 5.80
N VAL A 383 14.51 -7.30 5.78
CA VAL A 383 13.74 -6.86 6.94
C VAL A 383 13.90 -7.87 8.07
N GLY A 384 14.19 -7.38 9.28
CA GLY A 384 14.49 -8.22 10.44
C GLY A 384 15.98 -8.58 10.59
N SER A 385 16.84 -8.15 9.65
CA SER A 385 18.28 -8.12 9.87
C SER A 385 18.74 -6.86 10.58
N TYR A 386 19.94 -6.94 11.14
CA TYR A 386 20.70 -5.80 11.60
C TYR A 386 21.63 -5.31 10.49
N ASP A 387 22.30 -4.17 10.70
CA ASP A 387 23.32 -3.69 9.76
C ASP A 387 24.39 -4.77 9.55
N ILE A 388 24.96 -4.81 8.34
CA ILE A 388 26.08 -5.72 8.05
C ILE A 388 27.28 -5.25 8.87
N GLU A 389 27.84 -6.17 9.63
CA GLU A 389 29.07 -5.97 10.39
C GLU A 389 30.23 -6.60 9.63
N GLY A 390 31.42 -5.98 9.66
CA GLY A 390 32.61 -6.63 9.10
C GLY A 390 33.92 -5.88 9.31
N GLU A 391 34.88 -6.55 9.94
CA GLU A 391 36.30 -6.37 9.65
C GLU A 391 36.58 -6.79 8.18
N PRO A 392 37.69 -6.33 7.56
CA PRO A 392 38.04 -6.72 6.20
C PRO A 392 38.06 -8.26 6.01
N GLY A 393 37.16 -8.79 5.18
CA GLY A 393 37.14 -10.20 4.76
C GLY A 393 36.07 -11.11 5.40
N ARG A 394 35.23 -10.64 6.33
CA ARG A 394 34.08 -11.41 6.84
C ARG A 394 32.87 -10.51 7.10
N ARG A 395 32.13 -10.18 6.04
CA ARG A 395 30.84 -9.48 6.17
C ARG A 395 29.75 -10.47 6.55
N GLN A 396 28.92 -10.10 7.50
CA GLN A 396 27.79 -10.92 7.93
C GLN A 396 26.59 -10.06 8.31
N ALA A 397 25.39 -10.54 7.95
CA ALA A 397 24.14 -9.94 8.39
C ALA A 397 23.56 -10.76 9.52
N TRP A 398 23.61 -10.23 10.74
CA TRP A 398 22.89 -10.77 11.87
C TRP A 398 21.39 -10.59 11.69
N VAL A 399 20.61 -11.59 12.12
CA VAL A 399 19.17 -11.63 11.88
C VAL A 399 18.43 -11.97 13.17
N GLY A 400 17.30 -11.31 13.41
CA GLY A 400 16.37 -11.67 14.47
C GLY A 400 15.62 -12.98 14.22
N PRO A 401 14.68 -13.37 15.10
CA PRO A 401 13.95 -14.63 14.95
C PRO A 401 13.03 -14.67 13.72
N ARG A 402 12.79 -13.53 13.07
CA ARG A 402 12.03 -13.45 11.82
C ARG A 402 12.72 -12.50 10.87
N ALA A 403 12.84 -12.91 9.61
CA ALA A 403 13.26 -12.03 8.53
C ALA A 403 12.39 -12.20 7.32
N ARG A 404 12.26 -11.12 6.55
CA ARG A 404 11.55 -11.10 5.28
C ARG A 404 12.37 -10.41 4.22
N ILE A 405 12.27 -10.93 3.01
CA ILE A 405 12.78 -10.30 1.80
C ILE A 405 11.85 -10.65 0.66
N THR A 406 11.45 -9.67 -0.13
CA THR A 406 10.71 -9.91 -1.36
C THR A 406 11.68 -9.81 -2.54
N LEU A 407 11.79 -10.89 -3.30
CA LEU A 407 12.59 -10.93 -4.51
C LEU A 407 11.71 -10.67 -5.73
N VAL A 408 12.24 -9.99 -6.74
CA VAL A 408 11.62 -9.84 -8.06
C VAL A 408 12.50 -10.52 -9.09
N THR A 409 11.90 -11.42 -9.87
CA THR A 409 12.61 -12.19 -10.89
C THR A 409 12.34 -11.67 -12.29
N SER A 410 13.40 -11.59 -13.09
CA SER A 410 13.26 -11.56 -14.55
C SER A 410 12.85 -12.95 -15.09
N PRO A 411 12.25 -13.04 -16.29
CA PRO A 411 11.87 -14.33 -16.88
C PRO A 411 13.01 -15.36 -16.92
N TRP A 412 14.25 -14.92 -17.16
CA TRP A 412 15.44 -15.79 -17.21
C TRP A 412 15.83 -16.35 -15.84
N GLN A 413 15.62 -15.58 -14.76
CA GLN A 413 15.91 -16.02 -13.40
C GLN A 413 14.88 -17.02 -12.86
N ARG A 414 13.71 -17.16 -13.50
CA ARG A 414 12.70 -18.14 -13.09
C ARG A 414 13.13 -19.59 -13.37
N ASP A 415 14.12 -19.78 -14.24
CA ASP A 415 14.72 -21.08 -14.55
C ASP A 415 15.94 -21.41 -13.67
N GLN A 416 16.30 -20.53 -12.72
CA GLN A 416 17.43 -20.69 -11.79
C GLN A 416 16.98 -21.18 -10.40
N ALA A 417 17.90 -21.83 -9.69
CA ALA A 417 17.64 -22.23 -8.31
C ALA A 417 17.77 -21.01 -7.39
N LEU A 418 16.88 -20.90 -6.40
CA LEU A 418 17.06 -19.94 -5.32
C LEU A 418 18.01 -20.54 -4.29
N HIS A 419 19.11 -19.85 -4.02
CA HIS A 419 20.07 -20.19 -2.97
C HIS A 419 19.86 -19.31 -1.75
N VAL A 420 19.79 -19.92 -0.57
CA VAL A 420 19.73 -19.25 0.73
C VAL A 420 20.86 -19.79 1.59
N HIS A 421 21.90 -18.98 1.77
CA HIS A 421 23.10 -19.33 2.49
C HIS A 421 23.23 -18.50 3.76
N GLY A 422 23.44 -19.18 4.89
CA GLY A 422 23.68 -18.55 6.17
C GLY A 422 24.37 -19.47 7.16
N TRP A 423 24.35 -19.06 8.43
CA TRP A 423 24.97 -19.79 9.52
C TRP A 423 24.13 -19.74 10.78
N MET A 424 24.06 -20.88 11.47
CA MET A 424 23.27 -21.04 12.69
C MET A 424 24.19 -21.15 13.92
N PRO A 425 24.13 -20.21 14.88
CA PRO A 425 24.87 -20.24 16.14
C PRO A 425 24.23 -21.12 17.24
N ALA A 426 23.90 -22.38 16.94
CA ALA A 426 23.15 -23.22 17.89
C ALA A 426 23.87 -23.46 19.23
N ALA A 427 25.20 -23.48 19.26
CA ALA A 427 25.97 -23.64 20.49
C ALA A 427 25.90 -22.39 21.38
N MET A 428 25.78 -21.20 20.79
CA MET A 428 25.58 -19.95 21.53
C MET A 428 24.18 -19.90 22.15
N ALA A 429 23.15 -20.32 21.41
CA ALA A 429 21.79 -20.48 21.93
C ALA A 429 21.71 -21.56 23.04
N SER A 430 22.43 -22.67 22.89
CA SER A 430 22.48 -23.74 23.90
C SER A 430 23.18 -23.30 25.19
N ARG A 431 24.29 -22.55 25.10
CA ARG A 431 24.97 -21.98 26.28
C ARG A 431 24.06 -21.05 27.06
N GLN A 432 23.27 -20.24 26.35
CA GLN A 432 22.29 -19.32 26.96
C GLN A 432 21.23 -20.04 27.80
N LEU A 433 20.79 -21.22 27.35
CA LEU A 433 19.71 -21.98 27.99
C LEU A 433 20.19 -22.88 29.14
N GLY A 434 21.51 -22.94 29.40
CA GLY A 434 22.09 -23.84 30.40
C GLY A 434 21.86 -25.33 30.12
N ARG A 435 21.40 -25.69 28.92
CA ARG A 435 21.17 -27.07 28.46
C ARG A 435 21.36 -27.17 26.94
N PRO A 436 21.80 -28.32 26.42
CA PRO A 436 21.77 -28.57 24.97
C PRO A 436 20.35 -28.34 24.44
N GLY A 437 20.22 -27.56 23.37
CA GLY A 437 18.93 -27.26 22.80
C GLY A 437 19.04 -26.92 21.32
N ALA A 438 18.45 -27.79 20.51
CA ALA A 438 18.20 -27.54 19.09
C ALA A 438 17.54 -26.18 18.86
N THR A 439 18.04 -25.42 17.88
CA THR A 439 17.30 -24.29 17.28
C THR A 439 16.72 -24.76 15.95
N TRP A 440 15.47 -24.41 15.69
CA TRP A 440 14.81 -24.68 14.42
C TRP A 440 14.80 -23.43 13.55
N LEU A 441 15.12 -23.57 12.26
CA LEU A 441 14.97 -22.53 11.24
C LEU A 441 14.10 -23.07 10.11
N GLU A 442 13.12 -22.29 9.67
CA GLU A 442 12.34 -22.56 8.46
C GLU A 442 12.45 -21.43 7.44
N LEU A 443 12.46 -21.79 6.16
CA LEU A 443 12.28 -20.90 5.02
C LEU A 443 10.91 -21.13 4.42
N ARG A 444 10.14 -20.05 4.28
CA ARG A 444 8.86 -20.02 3.60
C ARG A 444 8.93 -19.10 2.40
N ALA A 445 8.17 -19.42 1.37
CA ALA A 445 7.92 -18.54 0.24
C ALA A 445 6.41 -18.37 0.06
N ASN A 446 5.92 -17.14 0.03
CA ASN A 446 4.50 -16.80 -0.05
C ASN A 446 3.65 -17.61 0.95
N GLY A 447 4.18 -17.77 2.18
CA GLY A 447 3.57 -18.53 3.28
C GLY A 447 3.75 -20.05 3.24
N ARG A 448 4.14 -20.63 2.10
CA ARG A 448 4.41 -22.07 1.95
C ARG A 448 5.78 -22.42 2.51
N LEU A 449 5.87 -23.47 3.34
CA LEU A 449 7.14 -24.00 3.82
C LEU A 449 7.93 -24.64 2.66
N LEU A 450 9.15 -24.16 2.44
CA LEU A 450 10.08 -24.70 1.44
C LEU A 450 11.15 -25.59 2.07
N ARG A 451 11.78 -25.10 3.14
CA ARG A 451 12.85 -25.80 3.85
C ARG A 451 12.70 -25.59 5.36
N GLY A 452 13.21 -26.52 6.15
CA GLY A 452 13.33 -26.36 7.59
C GLY A 452 14.30 -27.37 8.18
N GLY A 453 14.97 -27.01 9.26
CA GLY A 453 16.00 -27.85 9.86
C GLY A 453 16.25 -27.54 11.33
N SER A 454 16.66 -28.58 12.05
CA SER A 454 17.11 -28.52 13.43
C SER A 454 18.63 -28.39 13.47
N PHE A 455 19.14 -27.49 14.29
CA PHE A 455 20.56 -27.23 14.43
C PHE A 455 20.95 -27.36 15.89
N ASP A 456 21.83 -28.31 16.16
CA ASP A 456 22.33 -28.60 17.52
C ASP A 456 23.76 -28.06 17.74
N THR A 457 24.44 -27.70 16.65
CA THR A 457 25.80 -27.17 16.64
C THR A 457 25.94 -25.99 15.68
N ASP A 458 26.99 -25.20 15.92
CA ASP A 458 27.35 -24.04 15.11
C ASP A 458 27.72 -24.46 13.67
N THR A 459 26.79 -24.34 12.73
CA THR A 459 26.92 -24.91 11.38
C THR A 459 26.33 -24.00 10.30
N PRO A 460 26.95 -23.96 9.10
CA PRO A 460 26.36 -23.28 7.96
C PRO A 460 25.14 -24.05 7.44
N PHE A 461 24.22 -23.33 6.81
CA PHE A 461 23.17 -23.91 5.99
C PHE A 461 23.24 -23.33 4.58
N ASP A 462 23.08 -24.20 3.60
CA ASP A 462 23.01 -23.85 2.19
C ASP A 462 21.78 -24.56 1.61
N TRP A 463 20.73 -23.78 1.36
CA TRP A 463 19.48 -24.29 0.83
C TRP A 463 19.36 -23.90 -0.63
N ALA A 464 19.38 -24.90 -1.51
CA ALA A 464 18.99 -24.77 -2.90
C ALA A 464 17.52 -25.16 -3.07
N ILE A 465 16.74 -24.27 -3.67
CA ILE A 465 15.34 -24.48 -3.99
C ILE A 465 15.22 -24.51 -5.51
N PRO A 466 14.90 -25.66 -6.11
CA PRO A 466 14.89 -25.81 -7.56
C PRO A 466 13.75 -24.99 -8.19
N PRO A 467 13.90 -24.58 -9.47
CA PRO A 467 12.87 -23.86 -10.22
C PRO A 467 11.49 -24.53 -10.16
N SER A 468 11.43 -25.86 -10.18
CA SER A 468 10.17 -26.62 -10.13
C SER A 468 9.37 -26.41 -8.84
N GLU A 469 10.03 -26.12 -7.72
CA GLU A 469 9.38 -25.81 -6.45
C GLU A 469 8.96 -24.33 -6.35
N LEU A 470 9.68 -23.43 -7.04
CA LEU A 470 9.44 -21.98 -7.04
C LEU A 470 8.41 -21.53 -8.08
N ALA A 471 8.37 -22.19 -9.24
CA ALA A 471 7.48 -21.87 -10.35
C ALA A 471 6.01 -21.62 -9.93
N PRO A 472 5.38 -22.46 -9.08
CA PRO A 472 3.99 -22.21 -8.67
C PRO A 472 3.84 -21.10 -7.62
N LEU A 473 4.94 -20.54 -7.12
CA LEU A 473 4.94 -19.54 -6.04
C LEU A 473 5.14 -18.12 -6.57
N PHE A 474 5.63 -17.92 -7.79
CA PHE A 474 5.70 -16.58 -8.36
C PHE A 474 4.30 -16.03 -8.64
N ASP A 475 4.09 -14.75 -8.35
CA ASP A 475 2.90 -14.05 -8.82
C ASP A 475 3.07 -13.57 -10.28
N ALA A 476 2.05 -12.87 -10.79
CA ALA A 476 2.01 -12.40 -12.18
C ALA A 476 3.21 -11.50 -12.54
N ASP A 477 3.73 -10.77 -11.56
CA ASP A 477 4.85 -9.85 -11.71
C ASP A 477 6.21 -10.53 -11.44
N GLY A 478 6.21 -11.84 -11.14
CA GLY A 478 7.43 -12.59 -10.85
C GLY A 478 7.97 -12.36 -9.44
N MET A 479 7.13 -11.93 -8.49
CA MET A 479 7.54 -11.67 -7.12
C MET A 479 7.51 -12.94 -6.27
N LEU A 480 8.43 -13.00 -5.31
CA LEU A 480 8.56 -14.09 -4.34
C LEU A 480 8.84 -13.50 -2.95
N ASP A 481 7.87 -13.56 -2.03
CA ASP A 481 8.08 -13.13 -0.65
C ASP A 481 8.67 -14.28 0.18
N LEU A 482 9.91 -14.12 0.62
CA LEU A 482 10.60 -15.08 1.46
C LEU A 482 10.48 -14.67 2.92
N GLU A 483 10.17 -15.63 3.78
CA GLU A 483 10.15 -15.46 5.22
C GLU A 483 11.01 -16.55 5.86
N LEU A 484 12.02 -16.13 6.63
CA LEU A 484 12.81 -17.01 7.46
C LEU A 484 12.35 -16.87 8.91
N ARG A 485 12.12 -17.99 9.59
CA ARG A 485 11.67 -18.00 10.99
C ARG A 485 12.51 -18.96 11.82
N ALA A 486 13.11 -18.42 12.86
CA ALA A 486 13.71 -19.21 13.92
C ALA A 486 12.72 -19.35 15.08
N ASP A 487 12.71 -20.52 15.73
CA ASP A 487 11.92 -20.74 16.95
C ASP A 487 12.51 -20.00 18.16
N ARG A 488 13.77 -19.58 18.06
CA ARG A 488 14.56 -19.00 19.16
C ARG A 488 15.41 -17.81 18.72
N SER A 489 15.85 -17.07 19.74
CA SER A 489 16.78 -15.95 19.64
C SER A 489 17.47 -15.73 20.97
N PHE A 490 18.64 -15.11 20.98
CA PHE A 490 19.42 -14.76 22.16
C PHE A 490 19.75 -13.27 22.19
N VAL A 491 20.01 -12.73 23.38
CA VAL A 491 20.50 -11.36 23.58
C VAL A 491 21.86 -11.45 24.25
N PRO A 492 22.98 -11.11 23.58
CA PRO A 492 24.31 -11.27 24.15
C PRO A 492 24.54 -10.53 25.47
N ALA A 493 23.91 -9.36 25.65
CA ALA A 493 24.04 -8.54 26.86
C ALA A 493 23.53 -9.24 28.13
N ASP A 494 22.58 -10.15 28.00
CA ASP A 494 22.06 -10.93 29.15
C ASP A 494 23.08 -11.98 29.64
N HIS A 495 24.18 -12.19 28.91
CA HIS A 495 25.17 -13.25 29.14
C HIS A 495 26.61 -12.70 29.14
N GLY A 496 26.79 -11.43 29.51
CA GLY A 496 28.12 -10.82 29.68
C GLY A 496 28.70 -10.17 28.41
N GLY A 497 27.93 -10.07 27.33
CA GLY A 497 28.27 -9.24 26.17
C GLY A 497 27.84 -7.77 26.34
N ALA A 498 28.14 -6.93 25.33
CA ALA A 498 27.65 -5.55 25.24
C ALA A 498 26.47 -5.38 24.26
N ASP A 499 26.22 -6.39 23.43
CA ASP A 499 25.22 -6.34 22.35
C ASP A 499 23.82 -6.68 22.87
N ARG A 500 22.87 -5.75 22.69
CA ARG A 500 21.48 -5.87 23.15
C ARG A 500 20.52 -6.39 22.07
N ARG A 501 21.02 -6.70 20.89
CA ARG A 501 20.20 -7.20 19.79
C ARG A 501 19.65 -8.58 20.12
N ARG A 502 18.43 -8.84 19.65
CA ARG A 502 17.80 -10.15 19.69
C ARG A 502 18.21 -10.91 18.43
N LEU A 503 19.25 -11.73 18.54
CA LEU A 503 19.93 -12.44 17.45
C LEU A 503 19.44 -13.89 17.34
N ALA A 504 19.30 -14.43 16.14
CA ALA A 504 18.88 -15.82 15.93
C ALA A 504 19.83 -16.58 14.99
N TYR A 505 20.11 -16.03 13.81
CA TYR A 505 20.99 -16.62 12.81
C TYR A 505 21.69 -15.53 11.99
N MET A 506 22.62 -15.93 11.14
CA MET A 506 23.27 -15.04 10.18
C MET A 506 22.90 -15.44 8.76
N LEU A 507 22.72 -14.44 7.89
CA LEU A 507 22.56 -14.63 6.45
C LEU A 507 23.77 -14.05 5.71
N ARG A 508 24.22 -14.77 4.68
CA ARG A 508 25.29 -14.33 3.78
C ARG A 508 24.74 -13.95 2.42
N ARG A 509 23.91 -14.82 1.83
CA ARG A 509 23.36 -14.60 0.50
C ARG A 509 21.96 -15.20 0.38
N ILE A 510 21.10 -14.49 -0.35
CA ILE A 510 19.83 -14.97 -0.86
C ILE A 510 19.78 -14.54 -2.33
N GLY A 511 19.60 -15.45 -3.28
CA GLY A 511 19.50 -15.06 -4.68
C GLY A 511 19.41 -16.23 -5.65
N PHE A 512 19.10 -15.89 -6.91
CA PHE A 512 19.00 -16.85 -8.00
C PHE A 512 20.37 -17.12 -8.62
N GLU A 513 20.71 -18.40 -8.84
CA GLU A 513 21.97 -18.86 -9.46
C GLU A 513 21.73 -19.96 -10.51
#